data_AF-A0A1V4HJN5-F1
#
_entry.id   AF-A0A1V4HJN5-F1
#
_cell.length_a   1.000
_cell.length_b   1.000
_cell.length_c   1.000
_cell.angle_alpha   90.00
_cell.angle_beta   90.00
_cell.angle_gamma   90.00
#
_symmetry.space_group_name_H-M   'P 1'
#
loop_
_entity.id
_entity.type
_entity.pdbx_description
1 polymer ?
#
loop_
_entity_poly.entity_id
_entity_poly.type
_entity_poly.pdbx_seq_one_letter_code
_entity_poly.pdbx_strand_id
1 'polypeptide(L)'
;MLNIVHTWSPPAGIAMNPTFTVQIKPANETEWIDLFVYNVSLGHQDGTKFDSSMVIFDFSGTIDVKVAYHGGRVNCYDIRPNSYGIDAAQVGNTLTFSTTQNDDSPRKIVIRINDSWNTEDLHILTNPLETDVPSEHAPHVHLIHPGDAIPLQLPEGKDTYYFKPGRHTLPQGSWLEVDLGAEYVIDRFDLRQTILQMQGLGMEPLSYPNKFVVETKAQAGDPYTAAYDGTNNTDTGYLTRAFAPKKARYVRLMLLGSNVASGWVFSNSIGEFKVYEAGGTVNLALNRAIAGAMPSYIHAVDGNEHTGYETSSNYGNWHSGESFFISQNDTTVYLAPGAVCYGSISSDEVDRVTIRGRGILDGSQLQHANPHPGEGRTGAIWLSSGCDNLVEGITIIDPTMWAVVMNFSTRPVVRNIHIIAYEVNADGIHFSGSSHGLITGVFIRTPDDDIVMYHYGKASLNTVQNSVLWGDDAHTILIGLGSVADAHISDLTFQNIDVLNQQGVYILDKFTGVLKLWANGGNHIRNILFKDIRIDAFRDPYKAAVFQFRTDERFPGDRDGGMIQNITLDNVTYQGSGEQKALLKGVNQASYVKDVYFTNYKRQDMLVTDVISGHIDVQDHVSNVYFGTRPS
;
A
#
# COMPACT_ATOMS: atom_id res chain seq x y z
N MET A 1 -32.39 9.08 7.42
CA MET A 1 -31.31 9.58 6.53
C MET A 1 -31.89 9.70 5.14
N LEU A 2 -31.47 10.70 4.36
CA LEU A 2 -31.79 10.78 2.93
C LEU A 2 -31.00 9.70 2.19
N ASN A 3 -31.62 9.05 1.20
CA ASN A 3 -30.90 8.13 0.33
C ASN A 3 -30.27 8.94 -0.80
N ILE A 4 -28.94 9.03 -0.82
CA ILE A 4 -28.18 9.84 -1.77
C ILE A 4 -27.17 8.93 -2.45
N VAL A 5 -26.97 9.10 -3.76
CA VAL A 5 -26.00 8.35 -4.55
C VAL A 5 -25.21 9.34 -5.39
N HIS A 6 -23.88 9.22 -5.38
CA HIS A 6 -22.98 9.93 -6.29
C HIS A 6 -22.24 8.93 -7.18
N THR A 7 -22.42 9.06 -8.50
CA THR A 7 -21.71 8.26 -9.50
C THR A 7 -20.86 9.14 -10.40
N TRP A 8 -19.87 8.55 -11.04
CA TRP A 8 -19.03 9.21 -12.03
C TRP A 8 -18.65 8.21 -13.12
N SER A 9 -18.14 8.74 -14.23
CA SER A 9 -17.63 7.93 -15.34
C SER A 9 -16.10 7.96 -15.35
N PRO A 10 -15.44 6.91 -15.86
CA PRO A 10 -14.00 6.96 -16.11
C PRO A 10 -13.66 7.95 -17.23
N PRO A 11 -12.36 8.26 -17.43
CA PRO A 11 -11.90 8.95 -18.61
C PRO A 11 -12.32 8.26 -19.91
N ALA A 12 -12.49 9.05 -20.97
CA ALA A 12 -12.76 8.52 -22.30
C ALA A 12 -11.71 7.46 -22.73
N GLY A 13 -12.19 6.42 -23.42
CA GLY A 13 -11.35 5.36 -23.97
C GLY A 13 -10.94 4.26 -22.99
N ILE A 14 -11.44 4.25 -21.74
CA ILE A 14 -11.36 3.09 -20.85
C ILE A 14 -12.43 2.09 -21.28
N ALA A 15 -12.03 0.85 -21.55
CA ALA A 15 -12.94 -0.22 -21.96
C ALA A 15 -13.76 -0.70 -20.75
N MET A 16 -15.07 -0.87 -20.94
CA MET A 16 -15.96 -1.43 -19.94
C MET A 16 -15.83 -2.95 -19.92
N ASN A 17 -15.79 -3.54 -18.73
CA ASN A 17 -15.87 -4.99 -18.57
C ASN A 17 -17.28 -5.48 -18.96
N PRO A 18 -17.43 -6.40 -19.93
CA PRO A 18 -18.73 -6.81 -20.44
C PRO A 18 -19.42 -7.90 -19.60
N THR A 19 -18.74 -8.46 -18.59
CA THR A 19 -19.22 -9.63 -17.83
C THR A 19 -20.50 -9.33 -17.06
N PHE A 20 -20.66 -8.10 -16.58
CA PHE A 20 -21.82 -7.66 -15.82
C PHE A 20 -22.40 -6.34 -16.36
N THR A 21 -23.71 -6.18 -16.20
CA THR A 21 -24.35 -4.86 -16.17
C THR A 21 -24.84 -4.60 -14.76
N VAL A 22 -24.46 -3.46 -14.18
CA VAL A 22 -24.82 -3.09 -12.82
C VAL A 22 -25.62 -1.80 -12.84
N GLN A 23 -26.77 -1.82 -12.18
CA GLN A 23 -27.63 -0.67 -12.00
C GLN A 23 -27.93 -0.46 -10.52
N ILE A 24 -28.05 0.80 -10.11
CA ILE A 24 -28.44 1.16 -8.75
C ILE A 24 -29.55 2.20 -8.76
N LYS A 25 -30.29 2.31 -7.65
CA LYS A 25 -31.17 3.45 -7.38
C LYS A 25 -31.32 3.67 -5.88
N PRO A 26 -31.46 4.92 -5.40
CA PRO A 26 -31.94 5.16 -4.05
C PRO A 26 -33.26 4.42 -3.81
N ALA A 27 -33.46 3.83 -2.62
CA ALA A 27 -34.62 2.94 -2.37
C ALA A 27 -35.98 3.65 -2.49
N ASN A 28 -36.00 4.99 -2.38
CA ASN A 28 -37.18 5.84 -2.54
C ASN A 28 -37.40 6.33 -3.98
N GLU A 29 -36.53 5.96 -4.91
CA GLU A 29 -36.58 6.37 -6.32
C GLU A 29 -36.99 5.20 -7.23
N THR A 30 -37.47 5.54 -8.43
CA THR A 30 -37.90 4.56 -9.44
C THR A 30 -36.92 4.40 -10.60
N GLU A 31 -36.10 5.41 -10.88
CA GLU A 31 -35.15 5.42 -11.99
C GLU A 31 -33.87 4.67 -11.64
N TRP A 32 -33.41 3.79 -12.54
CA TRP A 32 -32.16 3.06 -12.39
C TRP A 32 -31.02 3.82 -13.05
N ILE A 33 -29.88 3.90 -12.37
CA ILE A 33 -28.65 4.50 -12.85
C ILE A 33 -27.69 3.37 -13.24
N ASP A 34 -27.23 3.37 -14.50
CA ASP A 34 -26.19 2.46 -14.96
C ASP A 34 -24.83 2.85 -14.38
N LEU A 35 -24.07 1.86 -13.91
CA LEU A 35 -22.70 2.03 -13.45
C LEU A 35 -21.71 1.58 -14.52
N PHE A 36 -20.57 2.27 -14.60
CA PHE A 36 -19.44 1.80 -15.38
C PHE A 36 -18.77 0.63 -14.65
N VAL A 37 -18.64 -0.51 -15.36
CA VAL A 37 -17.95 -1.70 -14.83
C VAL A 37 -16.49 -1.69 -15.29
N TYR A 38 -15.57 -1.51 -14.34
CA TYR A 38 -14.14 -1.53 -14.56
C TYR A 38 -13.64 -2.98 -14.70
N ASN A 39 -12.61 -3.18 -15.53
CA ASN A 39 -11.79 -4.39 -15.49
C ASN A 39 -10.69 -4.18 -14.43
N VAL A 40 -10.49 -5.18 -13.58
CA VAL A 40 -9.41 -5.22 -12.57
C VAL A 40 -8.71 -6.56 -12.63
N SER A 41 -7.42 -6.57 -12.35
CA SER A 41 -6.61 -7.78 -12.37
C SER A 41 -6.58 -8.44 -10.99
N LEU A 42 -6.72 -9.76 -10.96
CA LEU A 42 -6.50 -10.61 -9.78
C LEU A 42 -5.37 -11.59 -10.08
N GLY A 43 -4.71 -12.10 -9.04
CA GLY A 43 -3.60 -13.03 -9.27
C GLY A 43 -3.25 -13.84 -8.04
N HIS A 44 -2.19 -14.63 -8.20
CA HIS A 44 -1.61 -15.48 -7.17
C HIS A 44 -0.08 -15.42 -7.22
N GLN A 45 0.58 -15.82 -6.13
CA GLN A 45 2.05 -15.84 -6.05
C GLN A 45 2.71 -16.84 -7.03
N ASP A 46 1.93 -17.72 -7.66
CA ASP A 46 2.39 -18.60 -8.74
C ASP A 46 2.52 -17.89 -10.10
N GLY A 47 2.17 -16.59 -10.17
CA GLY A 47 2.24 -15.76 -11.37
C GLY A 47 1.00 -15.84 -12.25
N THR A 48 -0.07 -16.52 -11.82
CA THR A 48 -1.35 -16.49 -12.55
C THR A 48 -2.03 -15.13 -12.44
N LYS A 49 -2.71 -14.73 -13.52
CA LYS A 49 -3.44 -13.47 -13.64
C LYS A 49 -4.82 -13.74 -14.24
N PHE A 50 -5.84 -13.10 -13.67
CA PHE A 50 -7.23 -13.19 -14.09
C PHE A 50 -7.84 -11.80 -14.21
N ASP A 51 -8.74 -11.63 -15.18
CA ASP A 51 -9.58 -10.44 -15.26
C ASP A 51 -10.81 -10.61 -14.37
N SER A 52 -11.23 -9.52 -13.73
CA SER A 52 -12.41 -9.46 -12.87
C SER A 52 -13.14 -8.12 -13.04
N SER A 53 -14.26 -7.96 -12.34
CA SER A 53 -15.15 -6.81 -12.49
C SER A 53 -15.25 -5.99 -11.23
N MET A 54 -15.28 -4.67 -11.38
CA MET A 54 -15.45 -3.73 -10.26
C MET A 54 -16.38 -2.59 -10.63
N VAL A 55 -17.22 -2.15 -9.69
CA VAL A 55 -17.92 -0.86 -9.73
C VAL A 55 -17.60 -0.07 -8.47
N ILE A 56 -17.44 1.25 -8.64
CA ILE A 56 -17.18 2.20 -7.55
C ILE A 56 -18.16 3.36 -7.61
N PHE A 57 -18.71 3.74 -6.46
CA PHE A 57 -19.61 4.89 -6.30
C PHE A 57 -19.80 5.20 -4.80
N ASP A 58 -20.32 6.38 -4.49
CA ASP A 58 -20.62 6.74 -3.10
C ASP A 58 -22.13 6.72 -2.87
N PHE A 59 -22.54 6.36 -1.65
CA PHE A 59 -23.93 6.54 -1.25
C PHE A 59 -24.12 6.76 0.26
N SER A 60 -25.30 7.19 0.66
CA SER A 60 -25.75 7.24 2.06
C SER A 60 -27.19 6.73 2.13
N GLY A 61 -27.55 6.07 3.23
CA GLY A 61 -28.87 5.46 3.39
C GLY A 61 -28.99 4.12 2.67
N THR A 62 -30.15 3.85 2.08
CA THR A 62 -30.50 2.57 1.45
C THR A 62 -30.62 2.71 -0.06
N ILE A 63 -30.02 1.77 -0.79
CA ILE A 63 -30.12 1.65 -2.25
C ILE A 63 -30.64 0.26 -2.63
N ASP A 64 -31.26 0.18 -3.80
CA ASP A 64 -31.48 -1.08 -4.52
C ASP A 64 -30.39 -1.26 -5.56
N VAL A 65 -29.93 -2.50 -5.70
CA VAL A 65 -28.87 -2.92 -6.63
C VAL A 65 -29.43 -4.00 -7.54
N LYS A 66 -29.13 -3.90 -8.84
CA LYS A 66 -29.48 -4.89 -9.85
C LYS A 66 -28.25 -5.26 -10.66
N VAL A 67 -27.95 -6.55 -10.70
CA VAL A 67 -26.76 -7.09 -11.36
C VAL A 67 -27.22 -8.13 -12.38
N ALA A 68 -26.97 -7.88 -13.67
CA ALA A 68 -27.18 -8.84 -14.73
C ALA A 68 -25.84 -9.45 -15.15
N TYR A 69 -25.75 -10.78 -15.13
CA TYR A 69 -24.57 -11.54 -15.57
C TYR A 69 -24.71 -11.99 -17.02
N HIS A 70 -23.65 -11.79 -17.81
CA HIS A 70 -23.62 -12.06 -19.26
C HIS A 70 -22.68 -13.20 -19.67
N GLY A 71 -21.89 -13.76 -18.74
CA GLY A 71 -20.93 -14.83 -19.03
C GLY A 71 -21.53 -16.23 -19.18
N GLY A 72 -22.83 -16.41 -18.91
CA GLY A 72 -23.49 -17.71 -18.98
C GLY A 72 -24.77 -17.76 -18.17
N ARG A 73 -25.15 -18.95 -17.70
CA ARG A 73 -26.29 -19.13 -16.77
C ARG A 73 -25.82 -18.96 -15.33
N VAL A 74 -26.59 -18.24 -14.51
CA VAL A 74 -26.40 -18.22 -13.06
C VAL A 74 -27.06 -19.46 -12.44
N ASN A 75 -26.25 -20.44 -12.03
CA ASN A 75 -26.73 -21.65 -11.34
C ASN A 75 -26.71 -21.48 -9.81
N CYS A 76 -25.69 -20.78 -9.31
CA CYS A 76 -25.58 -20.36 -7.91
C CYS A 76 -24.89 -18.99 -7.86
N TYR A 77 -25.07 -18.30 -6.74
CA TYR A 77 -24.35 -17.07 -6.40
C TYR A 77 -24.01 -17.08 -4.91
N ASP A 78 -22.99 -16.31 -4.54
CA ASP A 78 -22.58 -16.04 -3.16
C ASP A 78 -22.29 -14.54 -3.02
N ILE A 79 -22.92 -13.88 -2.03
CA ILE A 79 -22.75 -12.44 -1.77
C ILE A 79 -22.01 -12.28 -0.46
N ARG A 80 -20.78 -11.77 -0.54
CA ARG A 80 -19.88 -11.61 0.61
C ARG A 80 -19.63 -10.14 0.96
N PRO A 81 -19.35 -9.81 2.23
CA PRO A 81 -19.32 -10.70 3.40
C PRO A 81 -20.68 -11.27 3.80
N ASN A 82 -20.71 -12.52 4.27
CA ASN A 82 -21.96 -13.13 4.78
C ASN A 82 -22.57 -12.33 5.94
N SER A 83 -21.74 -11.63 6.70
CA SER A 83 -22.16 -10.81 7.84
C SER A 83 -23.09 -9.66 7.47
N TYR A 84 -23.13 -9.24 6.21
CA TYR A 84 -24.07 -8.22 5.74
C TYR A 84 -25.50 -8.76 5.64
N GLY A 85 -25.69 -10.09 5.65
CA GLY A 85 -27.01 -10.71 5.59
C GLY A 85 -27.79 -10.38 4.32
N ILE A 86 -27.07 -10.15 3.22
CA ILE A 86 -27.67 -9.79 1.92
C ILE A 86 -28.02 -11.09 1.19
N ASP A 87 -29.29 -11.21 0.81
CA ASP A 87 -29.76 -12.21 -0.13
C ASP A 87 -30.43 -11.52 -1.32
N ALA A 88 -30.33 -12.13 -2.51
CA ALA A 88 -30.81 -11.55 -3.74
C ALA A 88 -32.01 -12.29 -4.32
N ALA A 89 -32.98 -11.54 -4.85
CA ALA A 89 -33.99 -12.09 -5.72
C ALA A 89 -33.37 -12.38 -7.09
N GLN A 90 -33.26 -13.67 -7.44
CA GLN A 90 -32.76 -14.11 -8.75
C GLN A 90 -33.91 -14.29 -9.76
N VAL A 91 -33.82 -13.62 -10.91
CA VAL A 91 -34.67 -13.85 -12.09
C VAL A 91 -33.78 -14.11 -13.30
N GLY A 92 -33.70 -15.37 -13.73
CA GLY A 92 -32.76 -15.78 -14.77
C GLY A 92 -31.32 -15.52 -14.34
N ASN A 93 -30.62 -14.65 -15.06
CA ASN A 93 -29.24 -14.23 -14.77
C ASN A 93 -29.14 -12.88 -14.05
N THR A 94 -30.26 -12.35 -13.57
CA THR A 94 -30.30 -11.06 -12.87
C THR A 94 -30.52 -11.28 -11.38
N LEU A 95 -29.65 -10.68 -10.56
CA LEU A 95 -29.75 -10.61 -9.11
C LEU A 95 -30.22 -9.21 -8.72
N THR A 96 -31.20 -9.12 -7.82
CA THR A 96 -31.66 -7.84 -7.26
C THR A 96 -31.71 -7.91 -5.74
N PHE A 97 -31.13 -6.94 -5.06
CA PHE A 97 -31.12 -6.85 -3.60
C PHE A 97 -31.06 -5.39 -3.14
N SER A 98 -31.29 -5.15 -1.85
CA SER A 98 -31.11 -3.83 -1.24
C SER A 98 -29.97 -3.87 -0.23
N THR A 99 -29.26 -2.75 -0.09
CA THR A 99 -28.22 -2.60 0.93
C THR A 99 -28.24 -1.21 1.53
N THR A 100 -27.75 -1.08 2.75
CA THR A 100 -27.76 0.17 3.52
C THR A 100 -26.38 0.43 4.08
N GLN A 101 -25.94 1.69 4.02
CA GLN A 101 -24.66 2.11 4.59
C GLN A 101 -24.75 3.46 5.31
N ASN A 102 -23.73 3.74 6.12
CA ASN A 102 -23.46 5.02 6.77
C ASN A 102 -21.93 5.26 6.81
N ASP A 103 -21.51 6.35 7.44
CA ASP A 103 -20.10 6.78 7.47
C ASP A 103 -19.16 5.76 8.13
N ASP A 104 -19.64 5.01 9.12
CA ASP A 104 -18.84 4.01 9.85
C ASP A 104 -18.88 2.61 9.23
N SER A 105 -19.77 2.39 8.25
CA SER A 105 -20.03 1.07 7.70
C SER A 105 -20.23 1.14 6.18
N PRO A 106 -19.21 1.59 5.42
CA PRO A 106 -19.24 1.50 3.96
C PRO A 106 -19.45 0.06 3.51
N ARG A 107 -20.12 -0.14 2.37
CA ARG A 107 -20.36 -1.47 1.82
C ARG A 107 -19.28 -1.86 0.83
N LYS A 108 -18.55 -2.92 1.16
CA LYS A 108 -17.60 -3.58 0.28
C LYS A 108 -18.12 -4.98 0.00
N ILE A 109 -18.78 -5.16 -1.14
CA ILE A 109 -19.50 -6.39 -1.46
C ILE A 109 -18.77 -7.10 -2.60
N VAL A 110 -18.63 -8.42 -2.50
CA VAL A 110 -18.20 -9.26 -3.62
C VAL A 110 -19.32 -10.25 -3.96
N ILE A 111 -19.76 -10.24 -5.20
CA ILE A 111 -20.71 -11.23 -5.74
C ILE A 111 -19.91 -12.24 -6.55
N ARG A 112 -19.98 -13.49 -6.15
CA ARG A 112 -19.37 -14.62 -6.87
C ARG A 112 -20.46 -15.40 -7.59
N ILE A 113 -20.26 -15.67 -8.87
CA ILE A 113 -21.19 -16.45 -9.69
C ILE A 113 -20.62 -17.84 -9.94
N ASN A 114 -21.48 -18.87 -9.88
CA ASN A 114 -21.12 -20.25 -10.22
C ASN A 114 -19.88 -20.78 -9.46
N ASP A 115 -19.74 -20.40 -8.18
CA ASP A 115 -18.60 -20.73 -7.32
C ASP A 115 -17.23 -20.25 -7.85
N SER A 116 -17.20 -19.33 -8.81
CA SER A 116 -15.95 -18.67 -9.24
C SER A 116 -15.34 -17.89 -8.08
N TRP A 117 -14.02 -17.83 -8.05
CA TRP A 117 -13.25 -17.06 -7.07
C TRP A 117 -12.41 -15.98 -7.71
N ASN A 118 -12.40 -15.89 -9.05
CA ASN A 118 -11.51 -15.02 -9.80
C ASN A 118 -12.28 -14.30 -10.92
N THR A 119 -12.73 -15.06 -11.93
CA THR A 119 -13.18 -14.49 -13.22
C THR A 119 -14.63 -14.08 -13.27
N GLU A 120 -15.52 -14.73 -12.50
CA GLU A 120 -16.97 -14.44 -12.48
C GLU A 120 -17.36 -13.70 -11.21
N ASP A 121 -16.47 -12.81 -10.76
CA ASP A 121 -16.61 -12.00 -9.55
C ASP A 121 -16.95 -10.56 -9.92
N LEU A 122 -17.83 -9.95 -9.14
CA LEU A 122 -18.12 -8.51 -9.18
C LEU A 122 -17.86 -7.88 -7.82
N HIS A 123 -16.92 -6.94 -7.79
CA HIS A 123 -16.61 -6.11 -6.63
C HIS A 123 -17.47 -4.83 -6.67
N ILE A 124 -18.39 -4.68 -5.72
CA ILE A 124 -19.18 -3.47 -5.53
C ILE A 124 -18.58 -2.74 -4.32
N LEU A 125 -17.74 -1.74 -4.61
CA LEU A 125 -16.93 -1.07 -3.61
C LEU A 125 -17.40 0.36 -3.44
N THR A 126 -17.95 0.67 -2.27
CA THR A 126 -18.59 1.96 -2.03
C THR A 126 -17.97 2.70 -0.87
N ASN A 127 -18.01 4.03 -0.93
CA ASN A 127 -17.58 4.90 0.17
C ASN A 127 -18.74 5.75 0.68
N PRO A 128 -18.64 6.28 1.91
CA PRO A 128 -19.50 7.37 2.34
C PRO A 128 -19.30 8.58 1.42
N LEU A 129 -20.31 9.44 1.36
CA LEU A 129 -20.28 10.65 0.55
C LEU A 129 -19.02 11.47 0.88
N GLU A 130 -18.34 11.93 -0.17
CA GLU A 130 -17.16 12.76 0.00
C GLU A 130 -17.45 14.07 0.74
N THR A 131 -16.66 14.32 1.78
CA THR A 131 -16.64 15.57 2.54
C THR A 131 -15.33 16.31 2.29
N ASP A 132 -15.36 17.62 2.53
CA ASP A 132 -14.18 18.50 2.44
C ASP A 132 -13.45 18.44 1.08
N VAL A 133 -14.23 18.39 -0.01
CA VAL A 133 -13.70 18.46 -1.38
C VAL A 133 -12.99 19.81 -1.60
N PRO A 134 -11.70 19.83 -2.00
CA PRO A 134 -11.01 21.07 -2.32
C PRO A 134 -11.73 21.81 -3.45
N SER A 135 -11.91 23.13 -3.30
CA SER A 135 -12.50 23.92 -4.38
C SER A 135 -11.49 24.13 -5.50
N GLU A 136 -11.87 23.81 -6.73
CA GLU A 136 -11.06 24.07 -7.93
C GLU A 136 -10.67 25.54 -8.13
N HIS A 137 -11.41 26.46 -7.50
CA HIS A 137 -11.18 27.90 -7.58
C HIS A 137 -10.43 28.45 -6.37
N ALA A 138 -10.04 27.60 -5.43
CA ALA A 138 -9.30 28.04 -4.25
C ALA A 138 -7.90 28.55 -4.65
N PRO A 139 -7.44 29.67 -4.05
CA PRO A 139 -6.17 30.27 -4.43
C PRO A 139 -4.96 29.37 -4.15
N HIS A 140 -5.07 28.43 -3.21
CA HIS A 140 -4.02 27.46 -2.86
C HIS A 140 -3.99 26.20 -3.75
N VAL A 141 -4.97 26.05 -4.66
CA VAL A 141 -5.05 24.89 -5.56
C VAL A 141 -4.27 25.10 -6.85
N HIS A 142 -3.47 24.11 -7.23
CA HIS A 142 -2.86 23.97 -8.55
C HIS A 142 -3.64 22.93 -9.35
N LEU A 143 -4.40 23.39 -10.35
CA LEU A 143 -5.18 22.53 -11.23
C LEU A 143 -4.27 21.84 -12.26
N ILE A 144 -4.51 20.55 -12.47
CA ILE A 144 -3.82 19.70 -13.45
C ILE A 144 -4.88 19.10 -14.37
N HIS A 145 -4.83 19.50 -15.64
CA HIS A 145 -5.64 18.93 -16.71
C HIS A 145 -4.90 17.75 -17.36
N PRO A 146 -5.63 16.80 -17.97
CA PRO A 146 -5.01 15.73 -18.73
C PRO A 146 -4.03 16.26 -19.79
N GLY A 147 -2.78 15.81 -19.72
CA GLY A 147 -1.70 16.25 -20.61
C GLY A 147 -0.87 17.43 -20.12
N ASP A 148 -1.25 18.06 -19.00
CA ASP A 148 -0.43 19.10 -18.38
C ASP A 148 0.87 18.52 -17.81
N ALA A 149 1.93 19.33 -17.83
CA ALA A 149 3.13 19.01 -17.08
C ALA A 149 2.86 19.16 -15.58
N ILE A 150 3.21 18.15 -14.80
CA ILE A 150 3.05 18.16 -13.34
C ILE A 150 4.34 18.67 -12.72
N PRO A 151 4.32 19.76 -11.93
CA PRO A 151 5.53 20.26 -11.31
C PRO A 151 5.98 19.32 -10.18
N LEU A 152 7.30 19.14 -10.03
CA LEU A 152 7.89 18.31 -8.97
C LEU A 152 7.70 18.88 -7.57
N GLN A 153 7.42 20.18 -7.49
CA GLN A 153 7.14 20.92 -6.27
C GLN A 153 6.01 21.91 -6.58
N LEU A 154 5.10 22.13 -5.62
CA LEU A 154 4.02 23.08 -5.84
C LEU A 154 4.55 24.51 -5.99
N PRO A 155 3.99 25.31 -6.91
CA PRO A 155 4.32 26.72 -7.01
C PRO A 155 4.06 27.48 -5.71
N GLU A 156 4.75 28.61 -5.52
CA GLU A 156 4.57 29.46 -4.34
C GLU A 156 3.08 29.80 -4.10
N GLY A 157 2.65 29.66 -2.85
CA GLY A 157 1.27 29.90 -2.43
C GLY A 157 0.28 28.77 -2.76
N LYS A 158 0.75 27.65 -3.32
CA LYS A 158 -0.04 26.44 -3.55
C LYS A 158 0.33 25.34 -2.56
N ASP A 159 -0.68 24.61 -2.10
CA ASP A 159 -0.55 23.45 -1.21
C ASP A 159 -1.26 22.21 -1.74
N THR A 160 -2.03 22.34 -2.84
CA THR A 160 -2.87 21.26 -3.36
C THR A 160 -2.58 20.99 -4.84
N TYR A 161 -2.14 19.77 -5.17
CA TYR A 161 -2.21 19.22 -6.52
C TYR A 161 -3.64 18.72 -6.76
N TYR A 162 -4.37 19.32 -7.70
CA TYR A 162 -5.74 18.92 -8.03
C TYR A 162 -5.78 18.31 -9.43
N PHE A 163 -5.93 16.99 -9.49
CA PHE A 163 -6.05 16.23 -10.73
C PHE A 163 -7.50 16.22 -11.19
N LYS A 164 -7.79 16.89 -12.31
CA LYS A 164 -9.13 16.91 -12.92
C LYS A 164 -9.52 15.54 -13.48
N PRO A 165 -10.81 15.26 -13.74
CA PRO A 165 -11.22 14.03 -14.42
C PRO A 165 -10.48 13.85 -15.75
N GLY A 166 -9.98 12.64 -16.00
CA GLY A 166 -9.14 12.31 -17.15
C GLY A 166 -7.89 11.50 -16.80
N ARG A 167 -7.02 11.28 -17.79
CA ARG A 167 -5.79 10.48 -17.65
C ARG A 167 -4.59 11.37 -17.37
N HIS A 168 -3.79 11.01 -16.37
CA HIS A 168 -2.58 11.72 -15.96
C HIS A 168 -1.44 10.73 -15.76
N THR A 169 -0.21 11.11 -16.09
CA THR A 169 0.98 10.31 -15.81
C THR A 169 1.83 11.06 -14.80
N LEU A 170 2.04 10.47 -13.63
CA LEU A 170 2.81 11.10 -12.55
C LEU A 170 4.29 11.22 -12.93
N PRO A 171 5.00 12.26 -12.45
CA PRO A 171 6.45 12.36 -12.61
C PRO A 171 7.19 11.18 -11.98
N GLN A 172 8.41 10.94 -12.43
CA GLN A 172 9.26 9.86 -11.94
C GLN A 172 10.62 10.39 -11.48
N GLY A 173 11.20 9.72 -10.50
CA GLY A 173 12.56 9.98 -10.03
C GLY A 173 12.63 10.84 -8.78
N SER A 174 13.60 10.56 -7.91
CA SER A 174 14.02 11.52 -6.89
C SER A 174 14.89 12.60 -7.53
N TRP A 175 14.96 13.78 -6.91
CA TRP A 175 15.57 14.94 -7.55
C TRP A 175 16.17 15.90 -6.54
N LEU A 176 17.10 16.73 -6.97
CA LEU A 176 17.58 17.89 -6.20
C LEU A 176 17.87 19.07 -7.13
N GLU A 177 17.62 20.29 -6.65
CA GLU A 177 17.85 21.53 -7.37
C GLU A 177 18.87 22.41 -6.63
N VAL A 178 19.81 22.97 -7.39
CA VAL A 178 20.89 23.84 -6.90
C VAL A 178 20.79 25.20 -7.58
N ASP A 179 20.83 26.29 -6.80
CA ASP A 179 21.02 27.65 -7.31
C ASP A 179 22.49 28.05 -7.13
N LEU A 180 23.26 28.14 -8.22
CA LEU A 180 24.67 28.51 -8.20
C LEU A 180 24.91 29.96 -7.73
N GLY A 181 23.87 30.76 -7.50
CA GLY A 181 23.92 32.14 -7.00
C GLY A 181 24.24 33.19 -8.08
N ALA A 182 24.72 32.75 -9.24
CA ALA A 182 24.96 33.55 -10.43
C ALA A 182 24.88 32.67 -11.68
N GLU A 183 24.80 33.29 -12.87
CA GLU A 183 24.97 32.57 -14.12
C GLU A 183 26.44 32.25 -14.34
N TYR A 184 26.73 30.97 -14.61
CA TYR A 184 28.05 30.48 -15.00
C TYR A 184 27.97 29.76 -16.35
N VAL A 185 29.11 29.65 -17.03
CA VAL A 185 29.26 28.67 -18.11
C VAL A 185 29.81 27.39 -17.49
N ILE A 186 28.98 26.36 -17.36
CA ILE A 186 29.35 25.07 -16.77
C ILE A 186 29.59 24.02 -17.85
N ASP A 187 30.54 23.10 -17.63
CA ASP A 187 30.87 22.03 -18.58
C ASP A 187 31.13 20.67 -17.93
N ARG A 188 31.09 20.58 -16.60
CA ARG A 188 31.43 19.38 -15.85
C ARG A 188 30.64 19.26 -14.56
N PHE A 189 30.30 18.04 -14.21
CA PHE A 189 29.84 17.67 -12.87
C PHE A 189 30.60 16.45 -12.35
N ASP A 190 30.61 16.30 -11.03
CA ASP A 190 30.94 15.05 -10.36
C ASP A 190 29.72 14.49 -9.62
N LEU A 191 29.59 13.17 -9.57
CA LEU A 191 28.56 12.46 -8.82
C LEU A 191 29.17 11.30 -8.06
N ARG A 192 29.15 11.36 -6.72
CA ARG A 192 29.55 10.27 -5.84
C ARG A 192 28.37 9.36 -5.60
N GLN A 193 28.40 8.18 -6.21
CA GLN A 193 27.45 7.11 -5.95
C GLN A 193 27.93 6.30 -4.74
N THR A 194 27.00 5.92 -3.88
CA THR A 194 27.25 5.17 -2.64
C THR A 194 26.66 3.76 -2.74
N ILE A 195 27.01 2.93 -1.77
CA ILE A 195 26.49 1.56 -1.69
C ILE A 195 25.05 1.65 -1.23
N LEU A 196 24.14 0.99 -1.96
CA LEU A 196 22.76 0.89 -1.54
C LEU A 196 22.66 -0.09 -0.36
N GLN A 197 22.12 0.38 0.76
CA GLN A 197 21.78 -0.46 1.91
C GLN A 197 20.26 -0.60 2.01
N MET A 198 19.75 -1.81 1.83
CA MET A 198 18.33 -2.12 1.99
C MET A 198 18.14 -2.83 3.33
N GLN A 199 17.88 -2.07 4.39
CA GLN A 199 17.65 -2.62 5.73
C GLN A 199 16.43 -3.54 5.77
N GLY A 200 16.61 -4.78 6.27
CA GLY A 200 15.49 -5.68 6.57
C GLY A 200 15.17 -6.76 5.53
N LEU A 201 15.86 -6.79 4.38
CA LEU A 201 15.70 -7.85 3.36
C LEU A 201 16.81 -8.89 3.30
N GLY A 202 17.85 -8.76 4.14
CA GLY A 202 19.00 -9.65 4.06
C GLY A 202 19.75 -9.57 2.72
N MET A 203 19.58 -8.47 1.99
CA MET A 203 20.34 -8.19 0.77
C MET A 203 21.74 -7.69 1.13
N GLU A 204 22.76 -8.28 0.52
CA GLU A 204 24.14 -7.81 0.67
C GLU A 204 24.28 -6.38 0.11
N PRO A 205 24.97 -5.46 0.81
CA PRO A 205 25.21 -4.12 0.32
C PRO A 205 25.93 -4.16 -1.04
N LEU A 206 25.30 -3.57 -2.07
CA LEU A 206 25.81 -3.60 -3.42
C LEU A 206 25.91 -2.20 -4.01
N SER A 207 26.94 -2.01 -4.83
CA SER A 207 27.16 -0.77 -5.58
C SER A 207 26.47 -0.88 -6.93
N TYR A 208 25.40 -0.11 -7.12
CA TYR A 208 24.64 -0.11 -8.36
C TYR A 208 24.84 1.20 -9.13
N PRO A 209 24.99 1.14 -10.47
CA PRO A 209 25.08 2.33 -11.30
C PRO A 209 23.72 3.04 -11.32
N ASN A 210 23.67 4.23 -10.72
CA ASN A 210 22.53 5.13 -10.77
C ASN A 210 22.33 5.61 -12.21
N LYS A 211 21.07 5.72 -12.59
CA LYS A 211 20.59 6.36 -13.82
C LYS A 211 20.13 7.75 -13.45
N PHE A 212 20.47 8.72 -14.28
CA PHE A 212 20.19 10.11 -13.94
C PHE A 212 20.17 11.00 -15.18
N VAL A 213 19.61 12.19 -15.01
CA VAL A 213 19.72 13.30 -15.96
C VAL A 213 20.16 14.53 -15.20
N VAL A 214 21.11 15.27 -15.75
CA VAL A 214 21.48 16.61 -15.26
C VAL A 214 20.85 17.62 -16.18
N GLU A 215 20.07 18.54 -15.62
CA GLU A 215 19.34 19.56 -16.35
C GLU A 215 19.72 20.95 -15.86
N THR A 216 19.55 21.96 -16.72
CA THR A 216 19.98 23.33 -16.45
C THR A 216 18.97 24.35 -16.94
N LYS A 217 18.92 25.50 -16.26
CA LYS A 217 18.24 26.72 -16.71
C LYS A 217 18.98 27.98 -16.23
N ALA A 218 18.81 29.10 -16.94
CA ALA A 218 19.51 30.35 -16.64
C ALA A 218 18.72 31.23 -15.65
N GLN A 219 17.39 31.32 -15.83
CA GLN A 219 16.49 32.07 -14.95
C GLN A 219 15.49 31.14 -14.25
N ALA A 220 14.97 31.58 -13.10
CA ALA A 220 14.07 30.76 -12.28
C ALA A 220 12.81 30.28 -13.04
N GLY A 221 12.26 31.12 -13.91
CA GLY A 221 11.06 30.84 -14.71
C GLY A 221 11.31 30.15 -16.06
N ASP A 222 12.58 29.88 -16.41
CA ASP A 222 12.89 29.18 -17.67
C ASP A 222 12.57 27.68 -17.56
N PRO A 223 12.20 27.01 -18.67
CA PRO A 223 12.11 25.55 -18.68
C PRO A 223 13.51 24.92 -18.55
N TYR A 224 13.57 23.77 -17.90
CA TYR A 224 14.79 22.97 -17.81
C TYR A 224 15.19 22.39 -19.17
N THR A 225 16.49 22.33 -19.44
CA THR A 225 17.05 21.62 -20.60
C THR A 225 18.14 20.64 -20.15
N ALA A 226 18.13 19.43 -20.71
CA ALA A 226 19.13 18.40 -20.40
C ALA A 226 20.55 18.88 -20.74
N ALA A 227 21.44 18.91 -19.76
CA ALA A 227 22.88 19.17 -19.91
C ALA A 227 23.64 17.87 -20.15
N TYR A 228 23.24 16.78 -19.48
CA TYR A 228 23.82 15.47 -19.63
C TYR A 228 22.75 14.39 -19.40
N ASP A 229 22.71 13.39 -20.29
CA ASP A 229 21.85 12.22 -20.18
C ASP A 229 22.68 11.01 -19.71
N GLY A 230 22.46 10.60 -18.46
CA GLY A 230 23.10 9.47 -17.80
C GLY A 230 22.21 8.23 -17.71
N THR A 231 21.10 8.15 -18.45
CA THR A 231 20.17 7.01 -18.42
C THR A 231 20.84 5.68 -18.80
N ASN A 232 21.89 5.72 -19.62
CA ASN A 232 22.70 4.56 -20.00
C ASN A 232 23.95 4.35 -19.12
N ASN A 233 24.09 5.04 -17.99
CA ASN A 233 25.26 4.90 -17.12
C ASN A 233 25.45 3.45 -16.62
N THR A 234 26.67 2.95 -16.70
CA THR A 234 27.07 1.62 -16.18
C THR A 234 28.15 1.70 -15.11
N ASP A 235 28.69 2.90 -14.86
CA ASP A 235 29.79 3.10 -13.94
C ASP A 235 29.27 3.29 -12.50
N THR A 236 30.02 2.77 -11.53
CA THR A 236 29.75 2.89 -10.09
C THR A 236 30.80 3.78 -9.41
N GLY A 237 30.56 4.12 -8.13
CA GLY A 237 31.48 4.94 -7.35
C GLY A 237 31.48 6.41 -7.78
N TYR A 238 32.66 7.01 -7.90
CA TYR A 238 32.79 8.44 -8.20
C TYR A 238 32.83 8.68 -9.71
N LEU A 239 31.84 9.42 -10.24
CA LEU A 239 31.75 9.78 -11.64
C LEU A 239 32.22 11.21 -11.85
N THR A 240 33.03 11.43 -12.87
CA THR A 240 33.27 12.76 -13.44
C THR A 240 32.79 12.74 -14.89
N ARG A 241 31.91 13.67 -15.25
CA ARG A 241 31.34 13.77 -16.60
C ARG A 241 31.45 15.20 -17.11
N ALA A 242 31.90 15.32 -18.34
CA ALA A 242 31.94 16.57 -19.08
C ALA A 242 30.82 16.61 -20.13
N PHE A 243 30.34 17.80 -20.46
CA PHE A 243 29.35 18.06 -21.49
C PHE A 243 29.66 19.40 -22.19
N ALA A 244 28.95 19.69 -23.28
CA ALA A 244 29.17 20.94 -24.01
C ALA A 244 28.89 22.15 -23.08
N PRO A 245 29.74 23.20 -23.06
CA PRO A 245 29.56 24.34 -22.17
C PRO A 245 28.15 24.95 -22.26
N LYS A 246 27.46 25.06 -21.11
CA LYS A 246 26.11 25.61 -21.00
C LYS A 246 26.08 26.77 -20.02
N LYS A 247 25.34 27.82 -20.38
CA LYS A 247 24.99 28.88 -19.44
C LYS A 247 23.90 28.40 -18.49
N ALA A 248 24.18 28.43 -17.20
CA ALA A 248 23.25 27.97 -16.17
C ALA A 248 23.44 28.75 -14.87
N ARG A 249 22.34 29.01 -14.18
CA ARG A 249 22.32 29.38 -12.76
C ARG A 249 21.70 28.27 -11.92
N TYR A 250 20.69 27.60 -12.44
CA TYR A 250 20.02 26.50 -11.77
C TYR A 250 20.44 25.18 -12.41
N VAL A 251 20.80 24.21 -11.57
CA VAL A 251 21.18 22.86 -11.99
C VAL A 251 20.31 21.88 -11.22
N ARG A 252 19.69 20.94 -11.94
CA ARG A 252 18.86 19.89 -11.37
C ARG A 252 19.46 18.52 -11.67
N LEU A 253 19.56 17.68 -10.65
CA LEU A 253 19.87 16.26 -10.80
C LEU A 253 18.56 15.48 -10.62
N MET A 254 18.17 14.73 -11.65
CA MET A 254 17.08 13.76 -11.60
C MET A 254 17.70 12.36 -11.48
N LEU A 255 17.30 11.59 -10.48
CA LEU A 255 17.75 10.22 -10.21
C LEU A 255 16.61 9.25 -10.57
N LEU A 256 16.88 8.37 -11.52
CA LEU A 256 15.87 7.54 -12.21
C LEU A 256 15.98 6.05 -11.85
N GLY A 257 16.67 5.73 -10.75
CA GLY A 257 16.88 4.37 -10.26
C GLY A 257 18.25 3.82 -10.66
N SER A 258 18.47 2.53 -10.46
CA SER A 258 19.73 1.84 -10.70
C SER A 258 19.54 0.54 -11.50
N ASN A 259 20.61 0.02 -12.11
CA ASN A 259 20.54 -1.25 -12.89
C ASN A 259 21.50 -2.33 -12.35
N VAL A 260 21.09 -3.59 -12.39
CA VAL A 260 21.95 -4.77 -12.21
C VAL A 260 21.94 -5.67 -13.45
N ALA A 261 22.94 -6.52 -13.59
CA ALA A 261 23.05 -7.46 -14.72
C ALA A 261 21.82 -8.38 -14.91
N SER A 262 20.96 -8.50 -13.89
CA SER A 262 19.72 -9.32 -13.87
C SER A 262 18.41 -8.52 -13.86
N GLY A 263 18.41 -7.18 -13.88
CA GLY A 263 17.17 -6.39 -13.78
C GLY A 263 17.34 -4.97 -13.22
N TRP A 264 16.25 -4.22 -13.14
CA TRP A 264 16.20 -2.86 -12.58
C TRP A 264 16.05 -2.89 -11.06
N VAL A 265 16.76 -2.02 -10.35
CA VAL A 265 16.50 -1.70 -8.93
C VAL A 265 16.09 -0.24 -8.91
N PHE A 266 14.85 0.08 -8.56
CA PHE A 266 14.33 1.45 -8.63
C PHE A 266 14.81 2.35 -7.48
N SER A 267 15.97 2.07 -6.89
CA SER A 267 16.56 2.85 -5.80
C SER A 267 17.79 3.63 -6.26
N ASN A 268 18.09 4.71 -5.54
CA ASN A 268 19.29 5.52 -5.74
C ASN A 268 20.00 5.72 -4.41
N SER A 269 21.33 5.78 -4.45
CA SER A 269 22.17 6.11 -3.29
C SER A 269 23.34 6.97 -3.77
N ILE A 270 23.34 8.23 -3.34
CA ILE A 270 24.40 9.20 -3.66
C ILE A 270 24.89 9.88 -2.39
N GLY A 271 26.17 10.24 -2.37
CA GLY A 271 26.79 10.95 -1.25
C GLY A 271 27.18 12.39 -1.56
N GLU A 272 27.41 12.76 -2.83
CA GLU A 272 27.85 14.11 -3.20
C GLU A 272 27.64 14.38 -4.69
N PHE A 273 27.30 15.62 -5.04
CA PHE A 273 27.05 16.15 -6.38
C PHE A 273 27.73 17.51 -6.51
N LYS A 274 28.69 17.61 -7.43
CA LYS A 274 29.53 18.80 -7.62
C LYS A 274 29.32 19.34 -9.02
N VAL A 275 29.34 20.67 -9.18
CA VAL A 275 29.20 21.35 -10.48
C VAL A 275 30.36 22.33 -10.65
N TYR A 276 30.91 22.41 -11.86
CA TYR A 276 32.09 23.24 -12.14
C TYR A 276 31.85 24.22 -13.30
N GLU A 277 32.44 25.41 -13.18
CA GLU A 277 32.62 26.32 -14.31
C GLU A 277 33.58 25.74 -15.34
N ALA A 278 33.38 26.09 -16.61
CA ALA A 278 34.23 25.67 -17.71
C ALA A 278 35.69 26.07 -17.50
N GLY A 279 36.57 25.07 -17.45
CA GLY A 279 38.01 25.25 -17.14
C GLY A 279 38.32 25.53 -15.66
N GLY A 280 37.32 25.55 -14.78
CA GLY A 280 37.44 25.79 -13.35
C GLY A 280 37.65 24.52 -12.51
N THR A 281 38.01 24.73 -11.23
CA THR A 281 38.20 23.67 -10.24
C THR A 281 37.34 23.83 -8.99
N VAL A 282 36.63 24.95 -8.85
CA VAL A 282 35.79 25.25 -7.69
C VAL A 282 34.44 24.56 -7.84
N ASN A 283 34.01 23.81 -6.81
CA ASN A 283 32.65 23.27 -6.74
C ASN A 283 31.66 24.42 -6.51
N LEU A 284 30.89 24.75 -7.53
CA LEU A 284 29.87 25.79 -7.48
C LEU A 284 28.58 25.35 -6.76
N ALA A 285 28.36 24.05 -6.56
CA ALA A 285 27.16 23.51 -5.91
C ALA A 285 27.26 23.47 -4.38
N LEU A 286 28.47 23.62 -3.83
CA LEU A 286 28.75 23.47 -2.39
C LEU A 286 27.82 24.34 -1.52
N ASN A 287 26.99 23.70 -0.70
CA ASN A 287 26.00 24.32 0.18
C ASN A 287 24.96 25.21 -0.53
N ARG A 288 24.60 24.87 -1.78
CA ARG A 288 23.67 25.67 -2.61
C ARG A 288 22.40 24.93 -3.07
N ALA A 289 22.09 23.77 -2.49
CA ALA A 289 20.82 23.12 -2.79
C ALA A 289 19.65 23.92 -2.21
N ILE A 290 18.58 24.06 -3.00
CA ILE A 290 17.41 24.88 -2.67
C ILE A 290 16.12 24.09 -2.55
N ALA A 291 16.06 22.90 -3.15
CA ALA A 291 14.91 21.99 -3.08
C ALA A 291 15.34 20.56 -3.47
N GLY A 292 14.53 19.57 -3.09
CA GLY A 292 14.72 18.18 -3.51
C GLY A 292 13.56 17.29 -3.10
N ALA A 293 13.62 16.03 -3.53
CA ALA A 293 12.57 15.04 -3.31
C ALA A 293 12.29 14.71 -1.83
N MET A 294 13.31 14.82 -0.98
CA MET A 294 13.23 14.54 0.47
C MET A 294 14.21 15.44 1.24
N PRO A 295 13.98 15.73 2.54
CA PRO A 295 14.72 16.74 3.30
C PRO A 295 16.25 16.62 3.29
N SER A 296 16.78 15.40 3.17
CA SER A 296 18.22 15.13 3.11
C SER A 296 18.90 15.57 1.81
N TYR A 297 18.19 16.18 0.86
CA TYR A 297 18.75 16.70 -0.40
C TYR A 297 19.96 17.62 -0.19
N ILE A 298 20.06 18.28 0.97
CA ILE A 298 21.19 19.15 1.34
C ILE A 298 22.51 18.37 1.44
N HIS A 299 22.46 17.09 1.81
CA HIS A 299 23.65 16.23 1.97
C HIS A 299 24.28 15.88 0.64
N ALA A 300 23.54 15.99 -0.47
CA ALA A 300 24.11 15.78 -1.79
C ALA A 300 25.10 16.88 -2.19
N VAL A 301 25.22 18.00 -1.47
CA VAL A 301 26.08 19.12 -1.87
C VAL A 301 26.84 19.76 -0.71
N ASP A 302 26.97 19.07 0.43
CA ASP A 302 27.58 19.65 1.64
C ASP A 302 29.11 19.53 1.68
N GLY A 303 29.71 18.84 0.69
CA GLY A 303 31.14 18.63 0.60
C GLY A 303 31.64 17.42 1.40
N ASN A 304 30.75 16.65 2.00
CA ASN A 304 31.07 15.44 2.76
C ASN A 304 30.58 14.19 2.01
N GLU A 305 31.49 13.49 1.34
CA GLU A 305 31.16 12.28 0.57
C GLU A 305 30.67 11.09 1.43
N HIS A 306 30.62 11.24 2.76
CA HIS A 306 30.15 10.24 3.71
C HIS A 306 28.73 10.50 4.23
N THR A 307 28.14 11.67 3.99
CA THR A 307 26.71 11.89 4.24
C THR A 307 25.91 11.31 3.08
N GLY A 308 24.76 10.70 3.39
CA GLY A 308 23.89 10.11 2.38
C GLY A 308 22.78 11.08 1.97
N TYR A 309 22.50 11.19 0.67
CA TYR A 309 21.21 11.67 0.21
C TYR A 309 20.18 10.55 0.38
N GLU A 310 19.72 10.40 1.62
CA GLU A 310 18.84 9.31 2.02
C GLU A 310 17.88 9.67 3.15
N THR A 311 16.87 8.84 3.37
CA THR A 311 15.98 8.98 4.52
C THR A 311 16.75 8.72 5.83
N SER A 312 16.46 9.45 6.90
CA SER A 312 17.04 9.27 8.23
C SER A 312 16.77 7.90 8.84
N SER A 313 15.67 7.24 8.44
CA SER A 313 15.34 5.86 8.83
C SER A 313 16.03 4.80 7.96
N ASN A 314 16.70 5.20 6.88
CA ASN A 314 17.28 4.32 5.86
C ASN A 314 16.28 3.33 5.23
N TYR A 315 14.99 3.67 5.26
CA TYR A 315 13.89 2.79 4.84
C TYR A 315 13.23 3.19 3.50
N GLY A 316 13.19 4.47 3.14
CA GLY A 316 12.27 4.97 2.08
C GLY A 316 12.80 5.00 0.64
N ASN A 317 14.10 4.80 0.40
CA ASN A 317 14.69 5.05 -0.92
C ASN A 317 14.49 3.98 -2.00
N TRP A 318 13.69 2.95 -1.76
CA TRP A 318 13.82 1.66 -2.45
C TRP A 318 13.25 1.69 -3.88
N HIS A 319 12.36 2.66 -4.13
CA HIS A 319 11.59 2.78 -5.38
C HIS A 319 11.58 4.19 -5.97
N SER A 320 12.58 4.99 -5.57
CA SER A 320 12.77 6.36 -6.04
C SER A 320 12.77 6.57 -7.57
N GLY A 321 13.09 5.56 -8.38
CA GLY A 321 13.22 5.68 -9.83
C GLY A 321 11.91 5.88 -10.58
N GLU A 322 10.79 5.31 -10.11
CA GLU A 322 9.48 5.41 -10.78
C GLU A 322 8.44 6.22 -9.99
N SER A 323 8.84 6.79 -8.85
CA SER A 323 7.93 7.46 -7.91
C SER A 323 7.89 8.98 -8.12
N PHE A 324 6.70 9.55 -7.98
CA PHE A 324 6.51 10.99 -7.82
C PHE A 324 6.69 11.37 -6.35
N PHE A 325 7.67 12.23 -6.05
CA PHE A 325 7.97 12.64 -4.68
C PHE A 325 7.19 13.87 -4.23
N ILE A 326 6.42 13.71 -3.16
CA ILE A 326 5.87 14.83 -2.39
C ILE A 326 6.96 15.30 -1.42
N SER A 327 7.44 16.52 -1.63
CA SER A 327 8.62 17.07 -0.94
C SER A 327 8.29 18.15 0.10
N GLN A 328 7.00 18.46 0.30
CA GLN A 328 6.55 19.59 1.12
C GLN A 328 5.52 19.17 2.15
N ASN A 329 5.69 19.65 3.38
CA ASN A 329 4.67 19.53 4.41
C ASN A 329 3.37 20.20 3.97
N ASP A 330 2.26 19.82 4.60
CA ASP A 330 0.96 20.44 4.35
C ASP A 330 0.48 20.30 2.89
N THR A 331 0.93 19.25 2.19
CA THR A 331 0.57 19.02 0.79
C THR A 331 -0.66 18.14 0.65
N THR A 332 -1.62 18.57 -0.17
CA THR A 332 -2.74 17.74 -0.61
C THR A 332 -2.56 17.29 -2.06
N VAL A 333 -2.77 16.00 -2.31
CA VAL A 333 -2.95 15.41 -3.65
C VAL A 333 -4.41 15.00 -3.77
N TYR A 334 -5.19 15.73 -4.56
CA TYR A 334 -6.61 15.46 -4.80
C TYR A 334 -6.82 14.78 -6.15
N LEU A 335 -7.30 13.53 -6.13
CA LEU A 335 -7.69 12.77 -7.33
C LEU A 335 -9.21 12.86 -7.52
N ALA A 336 -9.67 13.75 -8.39
CA ALA A 336 -11.12 13.96 -8.58
C ALA A 336 -11.84 12.68 -9.05
N PRO A 337 -13.15 12.53 -8.78
CA PRO A 337 -13.97 11.47 -9.38
C PRO A 337 -13.80 11.44 -10.91
N GLY A 338 -13.44 10.29 -11.46
CA GLY A 338 -13.14 10.14 -12.89
C GLY A 338 -11.71 10.53 -13.31
N ALA A 339 -10.82 10.85 -12.37
CA ALA A 339 -9.38 10.94 -12.63
C ALA A 339 -8.74 9.53 -12.56
N VAL A 340 -7.81 9.26 -13.46
CA VAL A 340 -6.92 8.08 -13.43
C VAL A 340 -5.48 8.59 -13.52
N CYS A 341 -4.72 8.40 -12.46
CA CYS A 341 -3.32 8.79 -12.37
C CYS A 341 -2.45 7.54 -12.48
N TYR A 342 -1.64 7.46 -13.53
CA TYR A 342 -0.68 6.38 -13.75
C TYR A 342 0.63 6.68 -13.02
N GLY A 343 1.10 5.75 -12.19
CA GLY A 343 2.39 5.84 -11.50
C GLY A 343 2.32 5.54 -10.00
N SER A 344 3.30 6.06 -9.27
CA SER A 344 3.46 5.89 -7.83
C SER A 344 3.72 7.23 -7.14
N ILE A 345 3.37 7.33 -5.85
CA ILE A 345 3.60 8.51 -5.01
C ILE A 345 4.48 8.10 -3.83
N SER A 346 5.58 8.82 -3.62
CA SER A 346 6.48 8.62 -2.47
C SER A 346 6.70 9.92 -1.70
N SER A 347 7.07 9.79 -0.44
CA SER A 347 7.41 10.88 0.46
C SER A 347 8.17 10.34 1.65
N ASP A 348 9.17 11.09 2.10
CA ASP A 348 9.98 10.73 3.27
C ASP A 348 10.16 11.95 4.16
N GLU A 349 9.86 11.78 5.46
CA GLU A 349 10.01 12.84 6.49
C GLU A 349 9.21 14.11 6.19
N VAL A 350 8.02 13.90 5.62
CA VAL A 350 7.08 14.97 5.33
C VAL A 350 5.80 14.73 6.13
N ASP A 351 5.33 15.79 6.77
CA ASP A 351 4.17 15.80 7.64
C ASP A 351 2.95 16.38 6.93
N ARG A 352 1.76 15.94 7.36
CA ARG A 352 0.46 16.46 6.92
C ARG A 352 0.26 16.37 5.41
N VAL A 353 0.80 15.30 4.81
CA VAL A 353 0.51 14.92 3.41
C VAL A 353 -0.85 14.25 3.37
N THR A 354 -1.75 14.75 2.52
CA THR A 354 -3.07 14.18 2.30
C THR A 354 -3.22 13.73 0.84
N ILE A 355 -3.35 12.43 0.59
CA ILE A 355 -3.73 11.89 -0.71
C ILE A 355 -5.20 11.50 -0.63
N ARG A 356 -6.09 12.24 -1.29
CA ARG A 356 -7.54 12.03 -1.17
C ARG A 356 -8.28 12.13 -2.49
N GLY A 357 -9.54 11.72 -2.51
CA GLY A 357 -10.44 11.88 -3.65
C GLY A 357 -11.27 10.64 -3.93
N ARG A 358 -11.75 10.50 -5.17
CA ARG A 358 -12.43 9.30 -5.70
C ARG A 358 -11.87 8.84 -7.05
N GLY A 359 -10.69 9.35 -7.39
CA GLY A 359 -9.93 8.91 -8.54
C GLY A 359 -9.24 7.57 -8.31
N ILE A 360 -8.62 7.07 -9.38
CA ILE A 360 -7.87 5.82 -9.39
C ILE A 360 -6.37 6.14 -9.50
N LEU A 361 -5.57 5.56 -8.61
CA LEU A 361 -4.12 5.42 -8.78
C LEU A 361 -3.86 4.06 -9.45
N ASP A 362 -3.23 4.09 -10.61
CA ASP A 362 -3.09 2.95 -11.51
C ASP A 362 -1.60 2.63 -11.73
N GLY A 363 -1.16 1.48 -11.23
CA GLY A 363 0.22 1.01 -11.36
C GLY A 363 0.53 0.30 -12.69
N SER A 364 -0.42 0.16 -13.62
CA SER A 364 -0.27 -0.60 -14.88
C SER A 364 0.87 -0.13 -15.80
N GLN A 365 1.36 1.10 -15.62
CA GLN A 365 2.49 1.66 -16.39
C GLN A 365 3.85 1.52 -15.68
N LEU A 366 3.86 1.01 -14.45
CA LEU A 366 5.08 0.71 -13.70
C LEU A 366 5.63 -0.68 -14.09
N GLN A 367 6.89 -0.93 -13.79
CA GLN A 367 7.52 -2.23 -14.05
C GLN A 367 6.95 -3.34 -13.14
N HIS A 368 6.29 -4.33 -13.76
CA HIS A 368 5.72 -5.49 -13.05
C HIS A 368 6.66 -6.70 -12.96
N ALA A 369 7.55 -6.89 -13.95
CA ALA A 369 8.41 -8.07 -13.94
C ALA A 369 9.34 -8.02 -12.73
N ASN A 370 9.32 -9.07 -11.92
CA ASN A 370 10.13 -9.22 -10.71
C ASN A 370 11.63 -9.18 -11.07
N PRO A 371 12.35 -8.05 -10.84
CA PRO A 371 13.77 -8.01 -11.08
C PRO A 371 14.43 -8.82 -9.97
N HIS A 372 15.30 -9.78 -10.30
CA HIS A 372 16.12 -10.40 -9.27
C HIS A 372 17.22 -9.39 -8.85
N PRO A 373 17.39 -9.07 -7.55
CA PRO A 373 16.78 -9.68 -6.36
C PRO A 373 15.36 -9.17 -6.02
N GLY A 374 14.50 -10.11 -5.57
CA GLY A 374 13.08 -9.88 -5.32
C GLY A 374 12.80 -8.74 -4.34
N GLU A 375 11.63 -8.10 -4.53
CA GLU A 375 11.20 -6.82 -3.93
C GLU A 375 11.77 -5.54 -4.59
N GLY A 376 12.45 -5.63 -5.74
CA GLY A 376 12.97 -4.45 -6.46
C GLY A 376 11.96 -3.64 -7.28
N ARG A 377 10.64 -3.74 -7.05
CA ARG A 377 9.56 -3.08 -7.84
C ARG A 377 8.88 -1.98 -7.07
N THR A 378 8.37 -0.97 -7.77
CA THR A 378 7.78 0.23 -7.16
C THR A 378 6.40 -0.01 -6.55
N GLY A 379 6.27 0.17 -5.24
CA GLY A 379 4.95 0.20 -4.58
C GLY A 379 4.10 1.42 -4.98
N ALA A 380 2.82 1.45 -4.62
CA ALA A 380 1.91 2.50 -5.11
C ALA A 380 1.98 3.81 -4.32
N ILE A 381 1.91 3.76 -2.98
CA ILE A 381 1.98 4.94 -2.11
C ILE A 381 2.91 4.66 -0.93
N TRP A 382 3.96 5.45 -0.79
CA TRP A 382 4.92 5.35 0.32
C TRP A 382 5.06 6.70 1.02
N LEU A 383 4.54 6.82 2.23
CA LEU A 383 4.63 8.03 3.07
C LEU A 383 5.35 7.67 4.37
N SER A 384 6.68 7.59 4.33
CA SER A 384 7.47 7.07 5.44
C SER A 384 7.98 8.18 6.37
N SER A 385 8.16 7.83 7.64
CA SER A 385 8.78 8.71 8.66
C SER A 385 8.08 10.06 8.86
N GLY A 386 6.81 10.18 8.46
CA GLY A 386 6.02 11.41 8.56
C GLY A 386 5.01 11.38 9.71
N CYS A 387 4.42 12.54 9.99
CA CYS A 387 3.41 12.71 11.02
C CYS A 387 2.10 13.25 10.44
N ASP A 388 0.96 12.70 10.90
CA ASP A 388 -0.39 13.14 10.51
C ASP A 388 -0.66 13.05 8.99
N ASN A 389 -0.05 12.06 8.32
CA ASN A 389 -0.30 11.77 6.91
C ASN A 389 -1.61 10.99 6.73
N LEU A 390 -2.33 11.25 5.64
CA LEU A 390 -3.66 10.72 5.34
C LEU A 390 -3.74 10.20 3.90
N VAL A 391 -4.22 8.97 3.72
CA VAL A 391 -4.66 8.43 2.43
C VAL A 391 -6.16 8.11 2.51
N GLU A 392 -6.99 8.73 1.66
CA GLU A 392 -8.44 8.68 1.80
C GLU A 392 -9.23 8.52 0.49
N GLY A 393 -10.18 7.59 0.45
CA GLY A 393 -11.26 7.55 -0.55
C GLY A 393 -10.88 7.04 -1.95
N ILE A 394 -9.59 7.04 -2.30
CA ILE A 394 -9.11 6.63 -3.62
C ILE A 394 -9.19 5.12 -3.84
N THR A 395 -9.11 4.71 -5.10
CA THR A 395 -8.95 3.31 -5.49
C THR A 395 -7.54 3.09 -6.06
N ILE A 396 -6.86 2.03 -5.63
CA ILE A 396 -5.54 1.63 -6.11
C ILE A 396 -5.69 0.31 -6.86
N ILE A 397 -5.25 0.29 -8.12
CA ILE A 397 -5.25 -0.91 -8.96
C ILE A 397 -3.87 -1.17 -9.55
N ASP A 398 -3.62 -2.45 -9.85
CA ASP A 398 -2.37 -2.94 -10.42
C ASP A 398 -1.09 -2.39 -9.71
N PRO A 399 -1.03 -2.33 -8.36
CA PRO A 399 0.22 -2.01 -7.70
C PRO A 399 1.24 -3.13 -7.99
N THR A 400 2.48 -2.77 -8.30
CA THR A 400 3.52 -3.74 -8.73
C THR A 400 4.31 -4.33 -7.55
N MET A 401 4.06 -3.79 -6.36
CA MET A 401 4.63 -4.15 -5.06
C MET A 401 3.71 -3.56 -3.96
N TRP A 402 4.17 -3.41 -2.73
CA TRP A 402 3.38 -2.93 -1.58
C TRP A 402 2.54 -1.70 -1.92
N ALA A 403 1.23 -1.78 -1.70
CA ALA A 403 0.27 -0.78 -2.16
C ALA A 403 0.33 0.50 -1.33
N VAL A 404 0.27 0.40 0.01
CA VAL A 404 0.34 1.57 0.89
C VAL A 404 1.30 1.33 2.04
N VAL A 405 2.37 2.12 2.10
CA VAL A 405 3.40 2.03 3.13
C VAL A 405 3.47 3.33 3.90
N MET A 406 3.19 3.27 5.20
CA MET A 406 3.31 4.41 6.10
C MET A 406 4.10 3.99 7.33
N ASN A 407 5.32 3.50 7.08
CA ASN A 407 6.21 3.00 8.11
C ASN A 407 6.91 4.13 8.85
N PHE A 408 7.35 3.85 10.09
CA PHE A 408 8.01 4.80 10.99
C PHE A 408 7.21 6.10 11.22
N SER A 409 5.89 6.05 11.03
CA SER A 409 5.03 7.22 11.03
C SER A 409 4.29 7.38 12.36
N THR A 410 3.94 8.62 12.69
CA THR A 410 3.14 8.92 13.89
C THR A 410 1.79 9.47 13.49
N ARG A 411 0.72 8.84 13.99
CA ARG A 411 -0.68 9.09 13.61
C ARG A 411 -0.95 8.98 12.09
N PRO A 412 -0.43 7.96 11.38
CA PRO A 412 -0.82 7.74 9.99
C PRO A 412 -2.29 7.32 9.90
N VAL A 413 -3.00 7.78 8.88
CA VAL A 413 -4.40 7.41 8.65
C VAL A 413 -4.60 6.91 7.22
N VAL A 414 -5.21 5.73 7.09
CA VAL A 414 -5.73 5.20 5.83
C VAL A 414 -7.23 4.98 5.97
N ARG A 415 -8.03 5.66 5.15
CA ARG A 415 -9.50 5.66 5.28
C ARG A 415 -10.21 5.41 3.97
N ASN A 416 -11.19 4.52 3.95
CA ASN A 416 -12.15 4.40 2.83
C ASN A 416 -11.47 4.15 1.47
N ILE A 417 -10.30 3.50 1.43
CA ILE A 417 -9.64 3.16 0.16
C ILE A 417 -10.03 1.76 -0.31
N HIS A 418 -9.78 1.50 -1.59
CA HIS A 418 -9.92 0.19 -2.21
C HIS A 418 -8.60 -0.23 -2.83
N ILE A 419 -8.14 -1.45 -2.57
CA ILE A 419 -6.93 -2.02 -3.16
C ILE A 419 -7.32 -3.33 -3.85
N ILE A 420 -7.03 -3.44 -5.14
CA ILE A 420 -7.10 -4.70 -5.89
C ILE A 420 -5.75 -4.89 -6.60
N ALA A 421 -5.10 -6.01 -6.30
CA ALA A 421 -3.78 -6.35 -6.83
C ALA A 421 -3.73 -7.78 -7.37
N TYR A 422 -2.81 -8.01 -8.31
CA TYR A 422 -2.57 -9.33 -8.91
C TYR A 422 -1.12 -9.81 -8.81
N GLU A 423 -0.20 -8.89 -8.54
CA GLU A 423 1.22 -9.14 -8.63
C GLU A 423 1.74 -9.70 -7.30
N VAL A 424 2.65 -10.68 -7.35
CA VAL A 424 3.29 -11.22 -6.12
C VAL A 424 3.91 -10.09 -5.30
N ASN A 425 3.90 -10.15 -3.96
CA ASN A 425 4.40 -9.07 -3.07
C ASN A 425 3.69 -7.72 -3.23
N ALA A 426 2.48 -7.71 -3.80
CA ALA A 426 1.63 -6.53 -3.82
C ALA A 426 0.80 -6.39 -2.54
N ASP A 427 1.44 -6.47 -1.37
CA ASP A 427 0.83 -6.33 -0.05
C ASP A 427 -0.12 -5.12 0.02
N GLY A 428 -1.08 -5.15 0.93
CA GLY A 428 -2.00 -4.05 1.17
C GLY A 428 -1.34 -2.89 1.94
N ILE A 429 -1.63 -2.77 3.24
CA ILE A 429 -1.27 -1.59 4.05
C ILE A 429 -0.25 -1.95 5.13
N HIS A 430 0.86 -1.20 5.16
CA HIS A 430 1.98 -1.38 6.11
C HIS A 430 2.09 -0.20 7.10
N PHE A 431 2.04 -0.50 8.41
CA PHE A 431 2.28 0.44 9.53
C PHE A 431 3.44 -0.05 10.44
N SER A 432 4.47 -0.64 9.86
CA SER A 432 5.67 -1.13 10.55
C SER A 432 6.47 0.02 11.19
N GLY A 433 6.82 -0.10 12.46
CA GLY A 433 7.49 0.97 13.21
C GLY A 433 6.62 2.23 13.47
N SER A 434 5.32 2.17 13.15
CA SER A 434 4.41 3.31 13.29
C SER A 434 3.62 3.26 14.59
N SER A 435 3.13 4.42 15.04
CA SER A 435 2.31 4.51 16.24
C SER A 435 1.09 5.41 16.12
N HIS A 436 0.07 5.13 16.93
CA HIS A 436 -1.18 5.90 16.98
C HIS A 436 -1.93 5.95 15.63
N GLY A 437 -1.70 4.98 14.76
CA GLY A 437 -2.26 4.92 13.42
C GLY A 437 -3.69 4.38 13.38
N LEU A 438 -4.42 4.75 12.33
CA LEU A 438 -5.77 4.28 12.05
C LEU A 438 -5.89 3.78 10.60
N ILE A 439 -6.34 2.53 10.43
CA ILE A 439 -6.81 2.01 9.15
C ILE A 439 -8.32 1.77 9.29
N THR A 440 -9.15 2.35 8.42
CA THR A 440 -10.59 2.13 8.51
C THR A 440 -11.38 2.21 7.21
N GLY A 441 -12.44 1.42 7.08
CA GLY A 441 -13.34 1.50 5.92
C GLY A 441 -12.73 0.94 4.63
N VAL A 442 -11.65 0.18 4.72
CA VAL A 442 -10.89 -0.27 3.53
C VAL A 442 -11.43 -1.56 2.96
N PHE A 443 -11.28 -1.72 1.64
CA PHE A 443 -11.34 -3.01 0.97
C PHE A 443 -9.95 -3.36 0.44
N ILE A 444 -9.48 -4.58 0.70
CA ILE A 444 -8.20 -5.07 0.19
C ILE A 444 -8.41 -6.45 -0.41
N ARG A 445 -7.92 -6.64 -1.63
CA ARG A 445 -7.77 -7.95 -2.25
C ARG A 445 -6.40 -8.04 -2.94
N THR A 446 -5.52 -8.89 -2.42
CA THR A 446 -4.16 -9.04 -2.95
C THR A 446 -3.67 -10.50 -2.84
N PRO A 447 -2.74 -10.94 -3.71
CA PRO A 447 -2.00 -12.19 -3.56
C PRO A 447 -0.86 -12.14 -2.52
N ASP A 448 -0.90 -11.23 -1.56
CA ASP A 448 0.07 -11.18 -0.46
C ASP A 448 -0.60 -10.61 0.80
N ASP A 449 0.18 -10.12 1.75
CA ASP A 449 -0.32 -9.70 3.05
C ASP A 449 -1.26 -8.46 2.98
N ASP A 450 -2.52 -8.57 3.43
CA ASP A 450 -3.45 -7.42 3.34
C ASP A 450 -3.10 -6.28 4.34
N ILE A 451 -2.79 -6.62 5.59
CA ILE A 451 -2.43 -5.67 6.65
C ILE A 451 -1.13 -6.12 7.35
N VAL A 452 -0.13 -5.24 7.37
CA VAL A 452 1.24 -5.58 7.79
C VAL A 452 1.75 -4.68 8.92
N MET A 453 2.30 -5.32 9.95
CA MET A 453 2.99 -4.71 11.07
C MET A 453 4.31 -5.47 11.31
N TYR A 454 5.35 -5.16 10.54
CA TYR A 454 6.65 -5.81 10.65
C TYR A 454 7.50 -5.30 11.81
N HIS A 455 8.39 -6.17 12.29
CA HIS A 455 9.51 -5.81 13.18
C HIS A 455 10.61 -5.04 12.41
N TYR A 456 10.26 -3.93 11.76
CA TYR A 456 11.21 -2.95 11.22
C TYR A 456 11.56 -1.86 12.24
N GLY A 457 10.64 -1.62 13.18
CA GLY A 457 10.82 -0.71 14.31
C GLY A 457 9.74 -0.97 15.37
N LYS A 458 9.80 -0.26 16.49
CA LYS A 458 8.76 -0.37 17.53
C LYS A 458 7.42 0.14 16.99
N ALA A 459 6.39 -0.70 17.01
CA ALA A 459 5.04 -0.32 16.59
C ALA A 459 4.08 -0.42 17.77
N SER A 460 3.23 0.59 17.96
CA SER A 460 2.25 0.54 19.05
C SER A 460 1.03 1.43 18.87
N LEU A 461 -0.06 1.11 19.57
CA LEU A 461 -1.26 1.96 19.63
C LEU A 461 -1.93 2.15 18.26
N ASN A 462 -1.79 1.20 17.35
CA ASN A 462 -2.44 1.25 16.03
C ASN A 462 -3.80 0.51 16.07
N THR A 463 -4.77 1.04 15.33
CA THR A 463 -6.12 0.47 15.20
C THR A 463 -6.46 0.19 13.74
N VAL A 464 -7.03 -0.98 13.48
CA VAL A 464 -7.59 -1.37 12.18
C VAL A 464 -9.07 -1.70 12.39
N GLN A 465 -9.97 -1.05 11.67
CA GLN A 465 -11.41 -1.25 11.92
C GLN A 465 -12.35 -1.02 10.74
N ASN A 466 -13.53 -1.64 10.76
CA ASN A 466 -14.59 -1.43 9.77
C ASN A 466 -14.14 -1.77 8.34
N SER A 467 -13.44 -2.88 8.16
CA SER A 467 -12.77 -3.21 6.90
C SER A 467 -13.16 -4.59 6.37
N VAL A 468 -13.03 -4.79 5.06
CA VAL A 468 -13.26 -6.07 4.39
C VAL A 468 -11.98 -6.48 3.67
N LEU A 469 -11.48 -7.68 3.96
CA LEU A 469 -10.18 -8.15 3.50
C LEU A 469 -10.32 -9.49 2.74
N TRP A 470 -9.52 -9.68 1.69
CA TRP A 470 -9.48 -10.89 0.89
C TRP A 470 -8.03 -11.20 0.52
N GLY A 471 -7.41 -12.10 1.28
CA GLY A 471 -6.09 -12.62 0.95
C GLY A 471 -6.21 -13.72 -0.10
N ASP A 472 -5.85 -13.41 -1.35
CA ASP A 472 -5.75 -14.43 -2.41
C ASP A 472 -4.57 -15.38 -2.16
N ASP A 473 -3.57 -14.95 -1.37
CA ASP A 473 -2.41 -15.71 -0.92
C ASP A 473 -1.83 -15.12 0.38
N ALA A 474 -0.90 -15.84 1.03
CA ALA A 474 -0.22 -15.45 2.27
C ALA A 474 -1.15 -15.21 3.48
N HIS A 475 -1.15 -14.01 4.07
CA HIS A 475 -1.87 -13.70 5.31
C HIS A 475 -2.83 -12.54 5.11
N THR A 476 -3.91 -12.51 5.90
CA THR A 476 -4.80 -11.35 5.90
C THR A 476 -4.27 -10.27 6.85
N ILE A 477 -3.94 -10.65 8.09
CA ILE A 477 -3.34 -9.76 9.08
C ILE A 477 -2.03 -10.38 9.53
N LEU A 478 -0.92 -9.70 9.25
CA LEU A 478 0.43 -10.11 9.62
C LEU A 478 1.07 -9.14 10.60
N ILE A 479 1.41 -9.66 11.79
CA ILE A 479 2.14 -8.93 12.82
C ILE A 479 3.42 -9.71 13.15
N GLY A 480 4.58 -9.11 12.91
CA GLY A 480 5.88 -9.71 13.20
C GLY A 480 6.74 -9.92 11.96
N LEU A 481 7.23 -11.15 11.71
CA LEU A 481 8.07 -11.56 10.55
C LEU A 481 9.46 -10.91 10.42
N GLY A 482 9.58 -9.60 10.60
CA GLY A 482 10.86 -8.87 10.56
C GLY A 482 11.83 -9.27 11.68
N SER A 483 13.08 -8.85 11.55
CA SER A 483 14.17 -9.27 12.45
C SER A 483 15.00 -8.12 13.01
N VAL A 484 14.57 -6.85 12.83
CA VAL A 484 15.27 -5.71 13.45
C VAL A 484 15.22 -5.88 14.96
N ALA A 485 16.37 -5.80 15.62
CA ALA A 485 16.46 -6.00 17.06
C ALA A 485 15.73 -4.87 17.82
N ASP A 486 15.11 -5.20 18.96
CA ASP A 486 14.34 -4.25 19.81
C ASP A 486 13.17 -3.59 19.06
N ALA A 487 12.64 -4.21 18.01
CA ALA A 487 11.48 -3.74 17.25
C ALA A 487 10.16 -4.33 17.80
N HIS A 488 9.97 -4.27 19.12
CA HIS A 488 8.78 -4.84 19.78
C HIS A 488 7.47 -4.21 19.29
N ILE A 489 6.42 -5.02 19.20
CA ILE A 489 5.08 -4.60 18.78
C ILE A 489 4.11 -4.74 19.96
N SER A 490 3.33 -3.70 20.27
CA SER A 490 2.32 -3.80 21.32
C SER A 490 1.08 -2.94 21.14
N ASP A 491 0.03 -3.27 21.88
CA ASP A 491 -1.14 -2.40 22.05
C ASP A 491 -1.86 -2.12 20.72
N LEU A 492 -2.17 -3.19 19.98
CA LEU A 492 -2.86 -3.12 18.69
C LEU A 492 -4.32 -3.56 18.84
N THR A 493 -5.22 -2.90 18.10
CA THR A 493 -6.64 -3.25 18.05
C THR A 493 -7.07 -3.51 16.61
N PHE A 494 -7.68 -4.66 16.38
CA PHE A 494 -8.33 -5.04 15.13
C PHE A 494 -9.80 -5.27 15.45
N GLN A 495 -10.69 -4.44 14.91
CA GLN A 495 -12.10 -4.48 15.28
C GLN A 495 -13.05 -4.42 14.09
N ASN A 496 -14.11 -5.22 14.09
CA ASN A 496 -15.16 -5.16 13.09
C ASN A 496 -14.61 -5.36 11.67
N ILE A 497 -14.02 -6.54 11.43
CA ILE A 497 -13.38 -6.90 10.17
C ILE A 497 -14.05 -8.13 9.59
N ASP A 498 -14.38 -8.08 8.31
CA ASP A 498 -14.78 -9.24 7.53
C ASP A 498 -13.60 -9.76 6.70
N VAL A 499 -13.39 -11.07 6.71
CA VAL A 499 -12.36 -11.74 5.92
C VAL A 499 -13.04 -12.72 4.97
N LEU A 500 -12.89 -12.46 3.68
CA LEU A 500 -13.62 -13.17 2.63
C LEU A 500 -12.91 -14.42 2.16
N ASN A 501 -11.59 -14.45 2.24
CA ASN A 501 -10.76 -15.59 1.90
C ASN A 501 -9.36 -15.46 2.52
N GLN A 502 -8.67 -16.59 2.62
CA GLN A 502 -7.23 -16.67 2.87
C GLN A 502 -6.75 -18.02 2.35
N GLN A 503 -5.54 -18.09 1.79
CA GLN A 503 -4.82 -19.34 1.59
C GLN A 503 -3.33 -19.16 1.81
N GLY A 504 -2.67 -20.19 2.33
CA GLY A 504 -1.23 -20.17 2.53
C GLY A 504 -0.44 -20.46 1.26
N VAL A 505 0.82 -20.05 1.29
CA VAL A 505 1.80 -20.18 0.19
C VAL A 505 3.08 -20.87 0.66
N TYR A 506 3.96 -21.22 -0.28
CA TYR A 506 5.31 -21.79 -0.05
C TYR A 506 5.35 -23.02 0.86
N ILE A 507 5.38 -22.79 2.18
CA ILE A 507 5.39 -23.80 3.23
C ILE A 507 4.12 -23.60 4.04
N LEU A 508 3.10 -24.44 3.78
CA LEU A 508 1.74 -24.25 4.26
C LEU A 508 1.62 -24.25 5.79
N ASP A 509 2.55 -24.86 6.52
CA ASP A 509 2.57 -24.81 7.98
C ASP A 509 3.13 -23.48 8.51
N LYS A 510 3.87 -22.72 7.70
CA LYS A 510 4.54 -21.46 8.07
C LYS A 510 3.90 -20.21 7.49
N PHE A 511 3.50 -20.19 6.23
CA PHE A 511 3.03 -18.98 5.55
C PHE A 511 1.53 -19.07 5.27
N THR A 512 0.76 -19.21 6.35
CA THR A 512 -0.72 -19.22 6.34
C THR A 512 -1.24 -18.64 7.65
N GLY A 513 -2.53 -18.28 7.63
CA GLY A 513 -3.28 -17.79 8.78
C GLY A 513 -3.93 -16.44 8.48
N VAL A 514 -5.24 -16.34 8.71
CA VAL A 514 -5.95 -15.04 8.67
C VAL A 514 -5.33 -14.10 9.71
N LEU A 515 -5.23 -14.54 10.96
CA LEU A 515 -4.58 -13.79 12.04
C LEU A 515 -3.19 -14.37 12.32
N LYS A 516 -2.14 -13.76 11.76
CA LYS A 516 -0.76 -14.21 11.92
C LYS A 516 -0.01 -13.33 12.91
N LEU A 517 0.42 -13.94 14.02
CA LEU A 517 1.41 -13.36 14.92
C LEU A 517 2.70 -14.17 14.83
N TRP A 518 3.77 -13.55 14.38
CA TRP A 518 5.06 -14.21 14.21
C TRP A 518 6.18 -13.40 14.85
N ALA A 519 6.35 -13.57 16.15
CA ALA A 519 7.49 -12.98 16.85
C ALA A 519 8.77 -13.63 16.29
N ASN A 520 9.66 -12.81 15.72
CA ASN A 520 10.89 -13.25 15.07
C ASN A 520 12.07 -12.36 15.50
N GLY A 521 13.31 -12.83 15.35
CA GLY A 521 14.50 -12.02 15.61
C GLY A 521 14.73 -11.65 17.09
N GLY A 522 14.15 -12.40 18.03
CA GLY A 522 14.14 -12.07 19.46
C GLY A 522 13.15 -10.96 19.86
N ASN A 523 12.24 -10.57 18.96
CA ASN A 523 11.24 -9.54 19.25
C ASN A 523 10.02 -10.08 19.99
N HIS A 524 9.19 -9.15 20.49
CA HIS A 524 8.03 -9.44 21.31
C HIS A 524 6.78 -8.85 20.64
N ILE A 525 5.67 -9.55 20.76
CA ILE A 525 4.33 -9.09 20.39
C ILE A 525 3.45 -9.20 21.63
N ARG A 526 2.81 -8.10 22.07
CA ARG A 526 1.92 -8.16 23.24
C ARG A 526 0.73 -7.22 23.20
N ASN A 527 -0.30 -7.53 23.99
CA ASN A 527 -1.49 -6.67 24.14
C ASN A 527 -2.19 -6.47 22.79
N ILE A 528 -2.61 -7.56 22.16
CA ILE A 528 -3.31 -7.51 20.87
C ILE A 528 -4.77 -7.89 21.08
N LEU A 529 -5.68 -7.05 20.60
CA LEU A 529 -7.12 -7.30 20.63
C LEU A 529 -7.62 -7.54 19.20
N PHE A 530 -8.18 -8.72 18.96
CA PHE A 530 -9.02 -9.03 17.82
C PHE A 530 -10.46 -9.06 18.29
N LYS A 531 -11.30 -8.15 17.78
CA LYS A 531 -12.68 -8.01 18.22
C LYS A 531 -13.65 -7.99 17.04
N ASP A 532 -14.76 -8.72 17.12
CA ASP A 532 -15.78 -8.71 16.06
C ASP A 532 -15.19 -9.08 14.68
N ILE A 533 -14.41 -10.17 14.61
CA ILE A 533 -13.79 -10.65 13.36
C ILE A 533 -14.65 -11.77 12.76
N ARG A 534 -15.03 -11.64 11.49
CA ARG A 534 -15.93 -12.58 10.81
C ARG A 534 -15.25 -13.13 9.58
N ILE A 535 -15.04 -14.44 9.54
CA ILE A 535 -14.27 -15.11 8.52
C ILE A 535 -15.21 -16.04 7.76
N ASP A 536 -15.39 -15.75 6.47
CA ASP A 536 -16.17 -16.58 5.56
C ASP A 536 -15.43 -17.88 5.23
N ALA A 537 -16.14 -18.85 4.63
CA ALA A 537 -15.53 -20.11 4.23
C ALA A 537 -14.44 -19.87 3.16
N PHE A 538 -13.29 -20.53 3.34
CA PHE A 538 -12.15 -20.42 2.42
C PHE A 538 -12.37 -21.16 1.11
N ARG A 539 -11.69 -20.71 0.05
CA ARG A 539 -11.63 -21.40 -1.25
C ARG A 539 -10.96 -22.77 -1.13
N ASP A 540 -9.75 -22.76 -0.57
CA ASP A 540 -8.88 -23.92 -0.42
C ASP A 540 -8.63 -24.16 1.07
N PRO A 541 -9.61 -24.66 1.84
CA PRO A 541 -9.52 -24.69 3.30
C PRO A 541 -8.28 -25.46 3.78
N TYR A 542 -7.87 -26.55 3.12
CA TYR A 542 -6.67 -27.31 3.46
C TYR A 542 -5.34 -26.51 3.37
N LYS A 543 -5.33 -25.33 2.73
CA LYS A 543 -4.20 -24.39 2.69
C LYS A 543 -4.33 -23.25 3.70
N ALA A 544 -5.49 -23.11 4.33
CA ALA A 544 -5.85 -21.95 5.15
C ALA A 544 -5.87 -22.30 6.64
N ALA A 545 -5.79 -21.27 7.48
CA ALA A 545 -5.98 -21.37 8.92
C ALA A 545 -6.62 -20.10 9.49
N VAL A 546 -7.43 -20.25 10.55
CA VAL A 546 -8.05 -19.09 11.22
C VAL A 546 -6.98 -18.19 11.87
N PHE A 547 -5.98 -18.78 12.54
CA PHE A 547 -4.88 -18.02 13.13
C PHE A 547 -3.63 -18.88 13.31
N GLN A 548 -2.48 -18.23 13.38
CA GLN A 548 -1.23 -18.84 13.83
C GLN A 548 -0.42 -17.87 14.68
N PHE A 549 -0.14 -18.25 15.93
CA PHE A 549 0.72 -17.51 16.84
C PHE A 549 1.97 -18.34 17.13
N ARG A 550 3.13 -17.87 16.66
CA ARG A 550 4.37 -18.64 16.69
C ARG A 550 5.60 -17.80 16.98
N THR A 551 6.59 -18.41 17.64
CA THR A 551 7.86 -17.76 17.99
C THR A 551 9.08 -18.46 17.38
N ASP A 552 8.90 -19.47 16.54
CA ASP A 552 10.02 -20.14 15.87
C ASP A 552 10.54 -19.34 14.68
N GLU A 553 11.79 -19.59 14.32
CA GLU A 553 12.49 -18.98 13.19
C GLU A 553 11.65 -18.94 11.90
N ARG A 554 11.76 -17.85 11.11
CA ARG A 554 11.14 -17.74 9.78
C ARG A 554 11.76 -18.77 8.84
N PHE A 555 13.08 -18.69 8.67
CA PHE A 555 13.87 -19.65 7.91
C PHE A 555 14.92 -20.34 8.79
N PRO A 556 15.39 -21.53 8.41
CA PRO A 556 16.49 -22.20 9.11
C PRO A 556 17.72 -21.31 9.24
N GLY A 557 18.14 -21.06 10.49
CA GLY A 557 19.28 -20.20 10.82
C GLY A 557 18.89 -18.77 11.24
N ASP A 558 17.63 -18.39 11.09
CA ASP A 558 17.13 -17.16 11.70
C ASP A 558 17.05 -17.31 13.22
N ARG A 559 17.01 -16.18 13.92
CA ARG A 559 16.82 -16.19 15.37
C ARG A 559 15.33 -16.32 15.69
N ASP A 560 14.97 -17.29 16.53
CA ASP A 560 13.65 -17.39 17.14
C ASP A 560 13.16 -16.05 17.75
N GLY A 561 11.85 -15.86 17.80
CA GLY A 561 11.22 -14.76 18.53
C GLY A 561 11.40 -14.83 20.04
N GLY A 562 11.06 -13.74 20.73
CA GLY A 562 11.08 -13.69 22.20
C GLY A 562 9.74 -14.05 22.85
N MET A 563 8.65 -13.34 22.56
CA MET A 563 7.35 -13.73 23.15
C MET A 563 6.14 -13.24 22.37
N ILE A 564 5.04 -13.97 22.51
CA ILE A 564 3.69 -13.53 22.18
C ILE A 564 2.86 -13.58 23.47
N GLN A 565 2.36 -12.45 23.95
CA GLN A 565 1.67 -12.40 25.25
C GLN A 565 0.43 -11.50 25.28
N ASN A 566 -0.60 -11.90 26.03
CA ASN A 566 -1.81 -11.11 26.27
C ASN A 566 -2.54 -10.81 24.96
N ILE A 567 -3.02 -11.87 24.32
CA ILE A 567 -3.75 -11.83 23.06
C ILE A 567 -5.21 -12.17 23.34
N THR A 568 -6.13 -11.31 22.90
CA THR A 568 -7.57 -11.51 23.09
C THR A 568 -8.25 -11.65 21.73
N LEU A 569 -8.99 -12.74 21.56
CA LEU A 569 -9.95 -12.94 20.48
C LEU A 569 -11.34 -12.85 21.09
N ASP A 570 -12.03 -11.76 20.85
CA ASP A 570 -13.37 -11.45 21.38
C ASP A 570 -14.38 -11.39 20.23
N ASN A 571 -15.39 -12.25 20.24
CA ASN A 571 -16.38 -12.35 19.16
C ASN A 571 -15.74 -12.58 17.78
N VAL A 572 -14.93 -13.63 17.68
CA VAL A 572 -14.39 -14.11 16.40
C VAL A 572 -15.27 -15.24 15.87
N THR A 573 -15.58 -15.25 14.59
CA THR A 573 -16.40 -16.31 13.97
C THR A 573 -15.77 -16.81 12.68
N TYR A 574 -15.72 -18.12 12.49
CA TYR A 574 -15.37 -18.74 11.22
C TYR A 574 -16.51 -19.64 10.72
N GLN A 575 -16.96 -19.43 9.49
CA GLN A 575 -18.14 -20.10 8.94
C GLN A 575 -17.82 -21.33 8.08
N GLY A 576 -16.54 -21.58 7.77
CA GLY A 576 -16.12 -22.73 6.97
C GLY A 576 -15.83 -24.00 7.78
N SER A 577 -15.24 -24.98 7.10
CA SER A 577 -14.68 -26.20 7.70
C SER A 577 -13.63 -26.82 6.78
N GLY A 578 -12.86 -27.79 7.28
CA GLY A 578 -11.84 -28.52 6.51
C GLY A 578 -10.49 -27.81 6.42
N GLU A 579 -10.34 -26.72 7.18
CA GLU A 579 -9.11 -25.94 7.27
C GLU A 579 -8.04 -26.60 8.13
N GLN A 580 -6.80 -26.10 8.05
CA GLN A 580 -5.75 -26.53 8.95
C GLN A 580 -6.04 -26.07 10.38
N LYS A 581 -5.51 -26.81 11.36
CA LYS A 581 -5.57 -26.37 12.76
C LYS A 581 -4.96 -24.99 12.92
N ALA A 582 -5.68 -24.13 13.63
CA ALA A 582 -5.10 -22.89 14.13
C ALA A 582 -3.97 -23.24 15.11
N LEU A 583 -2.92 -22.42 15.18
CA LEU A 583 -1.69 -22.80 15.89
C LEU A 583 -1.36 -21.83 17.04
N LEU A 584 -0.99 -22.39 18.19
CA LEU A 584 -0.24 -21.72 19.25
C LEU A 584 1.07 -22.48 19.46
N LYS A 585 2.23 -21.82 19.25
CA LYS A 585 3.55 -22.46 19.34
C LYS A 585 4.60 -21.56 19.98
N GLY A 586 5.15 -21.99 21.12
CA GLY A 586 6.43 -21.50 21.65
C GLY A 586 7.58 -22.42 21.27
N VAL A 587 8.83 -21.97 21.36
CA VAL A 587 10.02 -22.80 21.10
C VAL A 587 10.70 -23.25 22.39
N ASN A 588 10.82 -22.35 23.36
CA ASN A 588 11.57 -22.58 24.60
C ASN A 588 11.11 -21.62 25.71
N GLN A 589 11.74 -21.67 26.89
CA GLN A 589 11.36 -20.80 28.03
C GLN A 589 11.58 -19.29 27.79
N ALA A 590 12.44 -18.91 26.85
CA ALA A 590 12.71 -17.53 26.44
C ALA A 590 11.97 -17.12 25.16
N SER A 591 11.31 -18.08 24.49
CA SER A 591 10.60 -17.95 23.21
C SER A 591 9.24 -18.62 23.35
N TYR A 592 8.24 -17.91 23.88
CA TYR A 592 6.99 -18.52 24.37
C TYR A 592 5.71 -17.80 23.95
N VAL A 593 4.58 -18.51 24.05
CA VAL A 593 3.22 -17.95 23.89
C VAL A 593 2.48 -18.06 25.22
N LYS A 594 1.91 -16.96 25.71
CA LYS A 594 1.26 -16.93 27.02
C LYS A 594 0.06 -15.99 27.08
N ASP A 595 -0.92 -16.32 27.91
CA ASP A 595 -2.08 -15.46 28.19
C ASP A 595 -2.88 -15.17 26.91
N VAL A 596 -3.49 -16.23 26.35
CA VAL A 596 -4.36 -16.16 25.17
C VAL A 596 -5.80 -16.37 25.61
N TYR A 597 -6.67 -15.42 25.28
CA TYR A 597 -8.07 -15.39 25.72
C TYR A 597 -9.01 -15.51 24.52
N PHE A 598 -9.86 -16.52 24.54
CA PHE A 598 -10.94 -16.69 23.57
C PHE A 598 -12.28 -16.39 24.25
N THR A 599 -12.86 -15.23 23.96
CA THR A 599 -14.19 -14.83 24.42
C THR A 599 -15.15 -14.88 23.22
N ASN A 600 -16.21 -15.69 23.30
CA ASN A 600 -17.21 -15.80 22.23
C ASN A 600 -16.62 -16.15 20.84
N TYR A 601 -15.57 -16.98 20.79
CA TYR A 601 -15.08 -17.56 19.54
C TYR A 601 -16.06 -18.64 19.05
N LYS A 602 -16.49 -18.57 17.79
CA LYS A 602 -17.42 -19.55 17.19
C LYS A 602 -16.88 -20.14 15.89
N ARG A 603 -17.18 -21.41 15.67
CA ARG A 603 -16.99 -22.09 14.38
C ARG A 603 -18.34 -22.66 13.92
N GLN A 604 -18.80 -22.28 12.74
CA GLN A 604 -20.12 -22.66 12.20
C GLN A 604 -21.24 -22.43 13.22
N ASP A 605 -21.26 -21.21 13.78
CA ASP A 605 -22.16 -20.73 14.84
C ASP A 605 -22.10 -21.49 16.20
N MET A 606 -21.28 -22.53 16.32
CA MET A 606 -21.05 -23.25 17.56
C MET A 606 -19.97 -22.55 18.41
N LEU A 607 -20.29 -22.30 19.67
CA LEU A 607 -19.34 -21.72 20.62
C LEU A 607 -18.17 -22.69 20.87
N VAL A 608 -16.95 -22.16 20.75
CA VAL A 608 -15.72 -22.87 21.09
C VAL A 608 -15.49 -22.80 22.60
N THR A 609 -15.33 -23.95 23.24
CA THR A 609 -15.15 -24.08 24.70
C THR A 609 -13.80 -24.66 25.10
N ASP A 610 -13.05 -25.21 24.13
CA ASP A 610 -11.74 -25.81 24.33
C ASP A 610 -10.96 -25.87 23.00
N VAL A 611 -9.72 -26.37 23.05
CA VAL A 611 -8.84 -26.49 21.87
C VAL A 611 -9.37 -27.47 20.82
N ILE A 612 -10.15 -28.47 21.21
CA ILE A 612 -10.68 -29.50 20.29
C ILE A 612 -11.81 -28.90 19.45
N SER A 613 -12.81 -28.31 20.12
CA SER A 613 -13.92 -27.59 19.49
C SER A 613 -13.43 -26.39 18.66
N GLY A 614 -12.36 -25.73 19.11
CA GLY A 614 -11.72 -24.62 18.41
C GLY A 614 -10.88 -25.03 17.20
N HIS A 615 -10.61 -26.34 17.02
CA HIS A 615 -9.67 -26.85 16.01
C HIS A 615 -8.30 -26.18 16.12
N ILE A 616 -7.79 -26.14 17.36
CA ILE A 616 -6.54 -25.47 17.73
C ILE A 616 -5.51 -26.55 18.07
N ASP A 617 -4.31 -26.39 17.52
CA ASP A 617 -3.12 -27.11 17.92
C ASP A 617 -2.29 -26.27 18.88
N VAL A 618 -1.87 -26.88 19.99
CA VAL A 618 -1.07 -26.23 21.02
C VAL A 618 0.22 -27.03 21.16
N GLN A 619 1.32 -26.41 20.73
CA GLN A 619 2.65 -27.01 20.71
C GLN A 619 3.55 -26.22 21.66
N ASP A 620 4.40 -26.91 22.43
CA ASP A 620 5.60 -26.40 23.11
C ASP A 620 5.50 -25.03 23.81
N HIS A 621 5.86 -24.94 25.10
CA HIS A 621 6.03 -23.64 25.79
C HIS A 621 4.84 -22.65 25.68
N VAL A 622 3.63 -23.18 25.51
CA VAL A 622 2.38 -22.41 25.58
C VAL A 622 1.78 -22.54 26.98
N SER A 623 1.34 -21.43 27.57
CA SER A 623 0.67 -21.44 28.87
C SER A 623 -0.50 -20.46 28.93
N ASN A 624 -1.45 -20.70 29.84
CA ASN A 624 -2.58 -19.79 30.10
C ASN A 624 -3.45 -19.52 28.86
N VAL A 625 -4.05 -20.59 28.33
CA VAL A 625 -5.05 -20.50 27.25
C VAL A 625 -6.45 -20.62 27.87
N TYR A 626 -7.27 -19.59 27.70
CA TYR A 626 -8.57 -19.47 28.35
C TYR A 626 -9.71 -19.42 27.34
N PHE A 627 -10.80 -20.14 27.64
CA PHE A 627 -12.04 -20.11 26.87
C PHE A 627 -13.17 -19.61 27.77
N GLY A 628 -13.91 -18.61 27.31
CA GLY A 628 -15.00 -17.96 28.06
C GLY A 628 -14.63 -16.57 28.58
N THR A 629 -15.38 -16.08 29.56
CA THR A 629 -15.20 -14.73 30.12
C THR A 629 -13.83 -14.59 30.78
N ARG A 630 -13.14 -13.48 30.46
CA ARG A 630 -11.85 -13.14 31.04
C ARG A 630 -11.97 -13.11 32.58
N PRO A 631 -11.08 -13.80 33.33
CA PRO A 631 -11.01 -13.64 34.78
C PRO A 631 -10.78 -12.16 35.12
N SER A 632 -11.58 -11.64 36.05
CA SER A 632 -11.53 -10.24 36.53
C SER A 632 -10.18 -9.86 37.13
#